data_AF-A0A4Z0PEM2-F1
#
_entry.id   AF-A0A4Z0PEM2-F1
#
_cell.length_a   1.000
_cell.length_b   1.000
_cell.length_c   1.000
_cell.angle_alpha   90.00
_cell.angle_beta   90.00
_cell.angle_gamma   90.00
#
_symmetry.space_group_name_H-M   'P 1'
#
loop_
_entity.id
_entity.type
_entity.pdbx_description
1 polymer ?
#
loop_
_entity_poly.entity_id
_entity_poly.type
_entity_poly.pdbx_seq_one_letter_code
_entity_poly.pdbx_strand_id
1 'polypeptide(L)' 'RFLGPGKTFCAHAPGAVEPLQSAIKYFREAFEAGIMQPFSNTHLINGIQPNLLKERW' A
#
# COMPACT_ATOMS: atom_id res chain seq x y z
N ARG A 1 14.96 4.25 8.05
CA ARG A 1 14.14 5.03 7.09
C ARG A 1 14.12 4.27 5.76
N PHE A 2 13.11 3.44 5.53
CA PHE A 2 13.06 2.46 4.41
C PHE A 2 12.71 3.06 3.04
N LEU A 3 12.35 4.34 2.99
CA LEU A 3 11.82 5.04 1.81
C LEU A 3 12.66 6.28 1.46
N GLY A 4 13.98 6.22 1.65
CA GLY A 4 14.90 7.30 1.28
C GLY A 4 15.24 7.32 -0.22
N PRO A 5 15.84 8.41 -0.73
CA PRO A 5 16.33 8.48 -2.11
C PRO A 5 17.29 7.31 -2.38
N GLY A 6 17.06 6.58 -3.48
CA GLY A 6 17.80 5.36 -3.84
C GLY A 6 17.20 4.03 -3.36
N LYS A 7 16.05 4.04 -2.68
CA LYS A 7 15.28 2.83 -2.30
C LYS A 7 13.98 2.65 -3.08
N THR A 8 13.76 3.48 -4.10
CA THR A 8 12.57 3.46 -4.94
C THR A 8 12.98 3.47 -6.41
N PHE A 9 12.32 2.65 -7.23
CA PHE A 9 12.55 2.62 -8.68
C PHE A 9 12.12 3.92 -9.37
N CYS A 10 11.06 4.55 -8.85
CA CYS A 10 10.57 5.83 -9.34
C CYS A 10 11.23 7.00 -8.59
N ALA A 11 11.72 7.99 -9.34
CA ALA A 11 12.29 9.22 -8.79
C ALA A 11 11.28 10.10 -8.04
N HIS A 12 9.98 9.95 -8.32
CA HIS A 12 8.92 10.70 -7.66
C HIS A 12 8.47 10.08 -6.32
N ALA A 13 8.74 8.79 -6.11
CA ALA A 13 8.35 8.09 -4.89
C ALA A 13 8.86 8.73 -3.58
N PRO A 14 10.11 9.24 -3.45
CA PRO A 14 10.53 9.92 -2.23
C PRO A 14 9.70 11.18 -1.92
N GLY A 15 9.22 11.90 -2.94
CA GLY A 15 8.38 13.09 -2.75
C GLY A 15 7.00 12.79 -2.18
N ALA A 16 6.45 11.61 -2.45
CA ALA A 16 5.16 11.16 -1.90
C ALA A 16 5.27 10.60 -0.47
N VAL A 17 6.49 10.28 -0.01
CA VAL A 17 6.73 9.68 1.31
C VAL A 17 6.70 10.74 2.42
N GLU A 18 7.21 11.95 2.16
CA GLU A 18 7.22 13.04 3.12
C GLU A 18 5.82 13.45 3.64
N PRO A 19 4.80 13.66 2.79
CA PRO A 19 3.45 13.95 3.27
C PRO A 19 2.84 12.77 4.03
N LEU A 20 3.12 11.53 3.60
CA LEU A 20 2.62 10.32 4.26
C LEU A 20 3.22 10.13 5.67
N GLN A 21 4.50 10.45 5.86
CA GLN A 21 5.13 10.42 7.18
C GLN A 21 4.48 11.41 8.15
N SER A 22 4.18 12.62 7.69
CA SER A 22 3.49 13.62 8.52
C SER A 22 2.05 13.21 8.84
N ALA A 23 1.33 12.65 7.86
CA ALA A 23 -0.05 12.20 8.02
C ALA A 23 -0.15 11.07 9.05
N ILE A 24 0.75 10.08 9.02
CA ILE A 24 0.79 9.01 10.01
C ILE A 24 1.15 9.54 11.40
N LYS A 25 1.97 10.59 11.51
CA LYS A 25 2.34 11.17 12.80
C LYS A 25 1.17 11.86 13.50
N TYR A 26 0.37 12.62 12.77
CA TYR A 26 -0.71 13.45 13.35
C TYR A 26 -2.09 12.81 13.31
N PHE A 27 -2.35 11.92 12.35
CA PHE A 27 -3.67 11.33 12.11
C PHE A 27 -3.68 9.81 12.27
N ARG A 28 -2.75 9.26 13.06
CA ARG A 28 -2.62 7.81 13.25
C ARG A 28 -3.94 7.14 13.62
N GLU A 29 -4.66 7.67 14.60
CA GLU A 29 -5.92 7.11 15.08
C GLU A 29 -7.00 7.09 14.00
N ALA A 30 -7.05 8.12 13.15
CA ALA A 30 -7.97 8.18 12.02
C ALA A 30 -7.64 7.11 10.96
N PHE A 31 -6.34 6.88 10.70
CA PHE A 31 -5.90 5.79 9.84
C PHE A 31 -6.24 4.43 10.45
N GLU A 32 -5.97 4.22 11.74
CA GLU A 32 -6.26 2.97 12.46
C GLU A 32 -7.76 2.66 12.44
N ALA A 33 -8.63 3.65 12.69
CA ALA A 33 -10.08 3.48 12.59
C ALA A 33 -10.56 3.14 11.16
N GLY A 34 -9.92 3.70 10.13
CA GLY A 34 -10.24 3.42 8.73
C GLY A 34 -9.80 2.03 8.26
N ILE A 35 -8.67 1.52 8.76
CA ILE A 35 -8.14 0.19 8.38
C ILE A 35 -8.72 -0.96 9.22
N MET A 36 -9.27 -0.68 10.40
CA MET A 36 -9.89 -1.71 11.26
C MET A 36 -11.13 -2.36 10.62
N GLN A 37 -11.66 -1.79 9.55
CA GLN A 37 -12.71 -2.42 8.79
C GLN A 37 -12.13 -3.63 8.02
N PRO A 38 -12.76 -4.81 8.09
CA PRO A 38 -12.34 -5.98 7.32
C PRO A 38 -12.58 -5.69 5.83
N PHE A 39 -11.60 -5.08 5.17
CA PHE A 39 -11.63 -4.79 3.75
C PHE A 39 -10.89 -5.89 3.00
N SER A 40 -11.65 -6.71 2.28
CA SER A 40 -11.10 -7.76 1.43
C SER A 40 -10.87 -7.23 0.02
N ASN A 41 -9.60 -7.02 -0.35
CA ASN A 41 -9.21 -6.69 -1.74
C ASN A 41 -9.09 -7.92 -2.64
N THR A 42 -9.41 -9.11 -2.12
CA THR A 42 -9.30 -10.37 -2.88
C THR A 42 -10.60 -10.76 -3.57
N HIS A 43 -11.56 -9.83 -3.71
CA HIS A 43 -12.74 -10.10 -4.49
C HIS A 43 -12.35 -10.40 -5.93
N LEU A 44 -12.88 -11.50 -6.47
CA LEU A 44 -12.68 -11.87 -7.86
C LEU A 44 -13.27 -10.76 -8.73
N ILE A 45 -12.41 -10.00 -9.38
CA ILE A 45 -12.85 -8.97 -10.32
C ILE A 45 -13.19 -9.70 -11.62
N ASN A 46 -14.44 -9.64 -12.04
CA ASN A 46 -14.90 -10.33 -13.23
C ASN A 46 -14.05 -9.91 -14.44
N GLY A 47 -13.40 -10.87 -15.09
CA GLY A 47 -12.53 -10.63 -16.25
C GLY A 47 -11.05 -10.40 -15.94
N ILE A 48 -10.62 -10.38 -14.67
CA ILE A 48 -9.19 -10.38 -14.31
C ILE A 48 -8.76 -11.83 -14.06
N GLN A 49 -7.72 -12.28 -14.78
CA GLN A 49 -7.16 -13.61 -14.58
C GLN A 49 -6.75 -13.78 -13.11
N PRO A 50 -7.23 -14.84 -12.42
CA PRO A 50 -6.72 -15.17 -11.10
C PRO A 50 -5.22 -15.43 -11.19
N ASN A 51 -4.50 -15.08 -10.13
CA ASN A 51 -3.06 -15.25 -10.10
C ASN A 51 -2.70 -16.75 -10.10
N LEU A 52 -2.41 -17.30 -11.27
CA LEU A 52 -2.06 -18.71 -11.51
C LEU A 52 -0.65 -19.09 -11.01
N LEU A 53 0.11 -18.15 -10.40
CA LEU A 53 1.47 -18.44 -9.90
C LEU A 53 1.49 -19.50 -8.79
N LYS A 54 0.35 -19.76 -8.13
CA LYS A 54 0.21 -20.82 -7.13
C LYS A 54 -0.22 -22.18 -7.70
N GLU A 55 -0.66 -22.24 -8.95
CA GLU A 55 -1.21 -23.47 -9.54
C GLU A 55 -0.15 -24.33 -10.22
N ARG A 56 1.11 -23.87 -10.25
CA ARG A 56 2.18 -24.58 -10.94
C ARG A 56 3.50 -24.60 -10.16
N TRP A 57 3.44 -25.06 -8.90
CA TRP A 57 4.55 -25.67 -8.16
C TRP A 57 3.98 -26.72 -7.21
#